data_AF-A0A7W0H0E9-F1
#
_entry.id   AF-A0A7W0H0E9-F1
#
_cell.length_a   1.000
_cell.length_b   1.000
_cell.length_c   1.000
_cell.angle_alpha   90.00
_cell.angle_beta   90.00
_cell.angle_gamma   90.00
#
_symmetry.space_group_name_H-M   'P 1'
#
loop_
_entity.id
_entity.type
_entity.pdbx_description
1 polymer ?
#
loop_
_entity_poly.entity_id
_entity_poly.type
_entity_poly.pdbx_seq_one_letter_code
_entity_poly.pdbx_strand_id
1 'polypeptide(L)'
;MADKAMDVYLNDHLAGAMFGSDLAEQLQEENEGTVLADVMAWLAPQIEEDRELLIDLMDRMGTSKNPVKQATTWLAEKASRPKFSGLTSGEPELGTFMALETLTLGVEGKVSLWKVLKEVADEYGPLGSMDFDDLTEKAEAQHSALERERIAAGKRALRGEVAS
;
A
#
# COMPACT_ATOMS: atom_id res chain seq x y z
N MET A 1 -14.93 7.44 -22.97
CA MET A 1 -13.49 7.79 -22.91
C MET A 1 -13.06 8.05 -21.47
N ALA A 2 -13.86 8.78 -20.67
CA ALA A 2 -13.66 8.92 -19.22
C ALA A 2 -13.67 7.57 -18.46
N ASP A 3 -14.61 6.68 -18.78
CA ASP A 3 -14.70 5.34 -18.13
C ASP A 3 -13.43 4.50 -18.29
N LYS A 4 -12.76 4.58 -19.45
CA LYS A 4 -11.51 3.84 -19.69
C LYS A 4 -10.35 4.37 -18.84
N ALA A 5 -10.29 5.70 -18.63
CA ALA A 5 -9.24 6.29 -17.81
C ALA A 5 -9.45 5.94 -16.33
N MET A 6 -10.70 6.02 -15.86
CA MET A 6 -11.09 5.57 -14.51
C MET A 6 -10.78 4.09 -14.31
N ASP A 7 -11.16 3.22 -15.25
CA ASP A 7 -10.89 1.78 -15.17
C ASP A 7 -9.39 1.48 -15.06
N VAL A 8 -8.54 2.11 -15.88
CA VAL A 8 -7.08 1.94 -15.78
C VAL A 8 -6.57 2.42 -14.43
N TYR A 9 -6.96 3.62 -14.02
CA TYR A 9 -6.51 4.25 -12.78
C TYR A 9 -6.83 3.39 -11.54
N LEU A 10 -8.06 2.90 -11.44
CA LEU A 10 -8.49 2.07 -10.31
C LEU A 10 -7.84 0.69 -10.32
N ASN A 11 -7.64 0.09 -11.49
CA ASN A 11 -6.95 -1.21 -11.57
C ASN A 11 -5.45 -1.08 -11.23
N ASP A 12 -4.79 0.01 -11.61
CA ASP A 12 -3.39 0.28 -11.20
C ASP A 12 -3.29 0.42 -9.68
N HIS A 13 -4.20 1.17 -9.07
CA HIS A 13 -4.26 1.30 -7.61
C HIS A 13 -4.64 -0.01 -6.91
N LEU A 14 -5.55 -0.81 -7.48
CA LEU A 14 -5.89 -2.12 -6.94
C LEU A 14 -4.69 -3.06 -6.97
N ALA A 15 -3.91 -3.07 -8.06
CA ALA A 15 -2.68 -3.86 -8.13
C ALA A 15 -1.66 -3.44 -7.06
N GLY A 16 -1.49 -2.14 -6.85
CA GLY A 16 -0.66 -1.60 -5.77
C GLY A 16 -1.18 -1.97 -4.38
N ALA A 17 -2.49 -1.88 -4.16
CA ALA A 17 -3.13 -2.20 -2.88
C ALA A 17 -3.00 -3.69 -2.54
N MET A 18 -3.17 -4.60 -3.51
CA MET A 18 -2.93 -6.04 -3.33
C MET A 18 -1.48 -6.35 -2.94
N PHE A 19 -0.52 -5.71 -3.61
CA PHE A 19 0.87 -5.90 -3.22
C PHE A 19 1.18 -5.31 -1.84
N GLY A 20 0.62 -4.13 -1.55
CA GLY A 20 0.82 -3.44 -0.27
C GLY A 20 0.23 -4.22 0.92
N SER A 21 -0.95 -4.83 0.76
CA SER A 21 -1.57 -5.66 1.80
C SER A 21 -0.71 -6.89 2.11
N ASP A 22 -0.28 -7.62 1.08
CA ASP A 22 0.58 -8.80 1.24
C ASP A 22 1.92 -8.43 1.90
N LEU A 23 2.52 -7.30 1.50
CA LEU A 23 3.78 -6.82 2.05
C LEU A 23 3.63 -6.37 3.52
N ALA A 24 2.48 -5.80 3.90
CA ALA A 24 2.21 -5.38 5.27
C ALA A 24 2.09 -6.59 6.20
N GLU A 25 1.42 -7.66 5.76
CA GLU A 25 1.34 -8.93 6.48
C GLU A 25 2.73 -9.57 6.61
N GLN A 26 3.50 -9.64 5.52
CA GLN A 26 4.87 -10.17 5.56
C GLN A 26 5.77 -9.39 6.54
N LEU A 27 5.70 -8.05 6.55
CA LEU A 27 6.46 -7.23 7.49
C LEU A 27 6.09 -7.52 8.95
N GLN A 28 4.82 -7.84 9.23
CA GLN A 28 4.39 -8.25 10.56
C GLN A 28 5.00 -9.61 10.94
N GLU A 29 4.83 -10.62 10.09
CA GLU A 29 5.27 -12.00 10.35
C GLU A 29 6.80 -12.11 10.49
N GLU A 30 7.55 -11.45 9.63
CA GLU A 30 9.01 -11.55 9.61
C GLU A 30 9.70 -10.74 10.72
N ASN A 31 8.95 -9.87 11.41
CA ASN A 31 9.45 -9.05 12.52
C ASN A 31 8.78 -9.42 13.86
N GLU A 32 8.23 -10.63 13.98
CA GLU A 32 7.59 -11.12 15.20
C GLU A 32 8.44 -10.87 16.47
N GLY A 33 7.79 -10.38 17.52
CA GLY A 33 8.44 -10.06 18.79
C GLY A 33 9.18 -8.71 18.83
N THR A 34 9.11 -7.91 17.76
CA THR A 34 9.66 -6.55 17.72
C THR A 34 8.57 -5.47 17.80
N VAL A 35 8.98 -4.24 18.09
CA VAL A 35 8.09 -3.06 18.03
C VAL A 35 7.49 -2.87 16.63
N LEU A 36 8.22 -3.24 15.57
CA LEU A 36 7.72 -3.15 14.21
C LEU A 36 6.54 -4.09 13.99
N ALA A 37 6.59 -5.32 14.48
CA ALA A 37 5.44 -6.24 14.38
C ALA A 37 4.21 -5.70 15.11
N ASP A 38 4.36 -5.06 16.26
CA ASP A 38 3.23 -4.43 16.97
C ASP A 38 2.59 -3.30 16.16
N VAL A 39 3.42 -2.46 15.51
CA VAL A 39 2.95 -1.39 14.62
C VAL A 39 2.26 -1.98 13.38
N MET A 40 2.83 -3.02 12.79
CA MET A 40 2.26 -3.67 11.61
C MET A 40 0.97 -4.44 11.92
N ALA A 41 0.84 -5.04 13.11
CA ALA A 41 -0.40 -5.67 13.56
C ALA A 41 -1.57 -4.67 13.65
N TRP A 42 -1.29 -3.39 13.87
CA TRP A 42 -2.28 -2.33 13.79
C TRP A 42 -2.51 -1.84 12.36
N LEU A 43 -1.47 -1.72 11.54
CA LEU A 43 -1.54 -1.17 10.18
C LEU A 43 -2.06 -2.13 9.11
N ALA A 44 -1.59 -3.38 9.10
CA ALA A 44 -1.93 -4.39 8.10
C ALA A 44 -3.45 -4.57 7.92
N PRO A 45 -4.27 -4.74 8.98
CA PRO A 45 -5.72 -4.85 8.80
C PRO A 45 -6.36 -3.59 8.20
N GLN A 46 -5.87 -2.39 8.52
CA GLN A 46 -6.41 -1.16 7.94
C GLN A 46 -6.06 -1.03 6.45
N ILE A 47 -4.84 -1.42 6.06
CA ILE A 47 -4.42 -1.42 4.65
C ILE A 47 -5.25 -2.43 3.86
N GLU A 48 -5.57 -3.57 4.46
CA GLU A 48 -6.46 -4.57 3.89
C GLU A 48 -7.91 -4.06 3.77
N GLU A 49 -8.45 -3.42 4.81
CA GLU A 49 -9.78 -2.79 4.75
C GLU A 49 -9.87 -1.74 3.63
N ASP A 50 -8.82 -0.94 3.42
CA ASP A 50 -8.77 0.03 2.32
C ASP A 50 -8.76 -0.65 0.93
N ARG A 51 -8.10 -1.81 0.81
CA ARG A 51 -8.11 -2.63 -0.41
C ARG A 51 -9.49 -3.21 -0.68
N GLU A 52 -10.13 -3.77 0.34
CA GLU A 52 -11.50 -4.31 0.24
C GLU A 52 -12.50 -3.21 -0.13
N LEU A 53 -12.35 -2.02 0.45
CA LEU A 53 -13.16 -0.85 0.11
C LEU A 53 -12.99 -0.44 -1.36
N LEU A 54 -11.76 -0.42 -1.87
CA LEU A 54 -11.50 -0.13 -3.29
C LEU A 54 -12.15 -1.17 -4.20
N ILE A 55 -12.08 -2.45 -3.82
CA ILE A 55 -12.70 -3.57 -4.55
C ILE A 55 -14.22 -3.42 -4.63
N ASP A 56 -14.88 -3.08 -3.51
CA ASP A 56 -16.32 -2.84 -3.45
C ASP A 56 -16.71 -1.57 -4.24
N LEU A 57 -15.92 -0.51 -4.13
CA LEU A 57 -16.15 0.70 -4.91
C LEU A 57 -16.08 0.43 -6.43
N MET A 58 -15.08 -0.33 -6.87
CA MET A 58 -14.95 -0.74 -8.28
C MET A 58 -16.16 -1.58 -8.75
N ASP A 59 -16.69 -2.47 -7.90
CA ASP A 59 -17.91 -3.23 -8.22
C ASP A 59 -19.12 -2.31 -8.39
N ARG A 60 -19.30 -1.33 -7.50
CA ARG A 60 -20.39 -0.36 -7.58
C ARG A 60 -20.31 0.53 -8.82
N MET A 61 -19.10 0.82 -9.29
CA MET A 61 -18.87 1.56 -10.54
C MET A 61 -19.01 0.69 -11.80
N GLY A 62 -19.12 -0.63 -11.67
CA GLY A 62 -19.16 -1.54 -12.80
C GLY A 62 -17.82 -1.64 -13.55
N THR A 63 -16.72 -1.22 -12.91
CA THR A 63 -15.37 -1.32 -13.48
C THR A 63 -14.97 -2.78 -13.61
N SER A 64 -14.46 -3.16 -14.79
CA SER A 64 -13.93 -4.52 -14.97
C SER A 64 -12.66 -4.67 -14.13
N LYS A 65 -12.72 -5.52 -13.11
CA LYS A 65 -11.55 -5.98 -12.36
C LYS A 65 -10.70 -6.84 -13.29
N ASN A 66 -9.57 -6.30 -13.75
CA ASN A 66 -8.57 -7.08 -14.46
C ASN A 66 -7.21 -7.04 -13.75
N PRO A 67 -7.17 -7.40 -12.44
CA PRO A 67 -5.94 -7.31 -11.66
C PRO A 67 -4.85 -8.19 -12.24
N VAL A 68 -5.20 -9.34 -12.84
CA VAL A 68 -4.23 -10.30 -13.39
C VAL A 68 -3.42 -9.74 -14.57
N LYS A 69 -4.03 -8.94 -15.47
CA LYS A 69 -3.31 -8.32 -16.60
C LYS A 69 -2.51 -7.06 -16.22
N GLN A 70 -2.85 -6.37 -15.13
CA GLN A 70 -2.22 -5.09 -14.76
C GLN A 70 -1.22 -5.22 -13.60
N ALA A 71 -1.48 -6.13 -12.65
CA ALA A 71 -0.49 -6.52 -11.65
C ALA A 71 0.81 -7.03 -12.32
N THR A 72 0.71 -7.65 -13.50
CA THR A 72 1.91 -8.08 -14.25
C THR A 72 2.78 -6.92 -14.73
N THR A 73 2.22 -5.74 -14.99
CA THR A 73 3.00 -4.56 -15.45
C THR A 73 3.66 -3.86 -14.27
N TRP A 74 2.94 -3.62 -13.18
CA TRP A 74 3.50 -2.97 -11.98
C TRP A 74 4.47 -3.88 -11.21
N LEU A 75 4.13 -5.16 -11.02
CA LEU A 75 5.02 -6.13 -10.37
C LEU A 75 6.28 -6.39 -11.21
N ALA A 76 6.21 -6.30 -12.54
CA ALA A 76 7.38 -6.46 -13.39
C ALA A 76 8.37 -5.29 -13.28
N GLU A 77 7.90 -4.06 -13.08
CA GLU A 77 8.77 -2.88 -12.99
C GLU A 77 9.35 -2.63 -11.58
N LYS A 78 8.58 -2.91 -10.51
CA LYS A 78 9.00 -2.57 -9.12
C LYS A 78 9.12 -3.75 -8.15
N ALA A 79 8.49 -4.89 -8.42
CA ALA A 79 8.43 -6.03 -7.51
C ALA A 79 9.02 -7.31 -8.10
N SER A 80 10.20 -7.21 -8.72
CA SER A 80 10.93 -8.44 -9.01
C SER A 80 11.22 -9.11 -7.67
N ARG A 81 10.55 -10.26 -7.43
CA ARG A 81 10.73 -11.17 -6.28
C ARG A 81 12.17 -11.34 -5.79
N PRO A 82 13.24 -11.24 -6.62
CA PRO A 82 14.62 -11.28 -6.14
C PRO A 82 15.09 -10.06 -5.32
N LYS A 83 14.34 -8.94 -5.27
CA LYS A 83 14.69 -7.73 -4.48
C LYS A 83 14.01 -7.68 -3.11
N PHE A 84 12.84 -8.30 -2.94
CA PHE A 84 12.14 -8.39 -1.64
C PHE A 84 12.44 -9.68 -0.88
N SER A 85 13.17 -10.64 -1.48
CA SER A 85 13.85 -11.70 -0.72
C SER A 85 14.94 -11.15 0.23
N GLY A 86 15.14 -9.82 0.26
CA GLY A 86 16.01 -9.08 1.16
C GLY A 86 15.77 -9.39 2.65
N LEU A 87 14.52 -9.63 3.04
CA LEU A 87 14.16 -10.03 4.40
C LEU A 87 14.77 -11.39 4.80
N THR A 88 15.03 -12.25 3.81
CA THR A 88 15.72 -13.54 3.94
C THR A 88 17.15 -13.54 3.37
N SER A 89 17.69 -12.37 3.02
CA SER A 89 19.03 -12.22 2.44
C SER A 89 20.10 -12.06 3.52
N GLY A 90 21.37 -11.95 3.14
CA GLY A 90 22.46 -11.63 4.07
C GLY A 90 22.38 -10.23 4.71
N GLU A 91 21.42 -9.39 4.30
CA GLU A 91 21.23 -8.01 4.77
C GLU A 91 19.76 -7.74 5.20
N PRO A 92 19.26 -8.40 6.27
CA PRO A 92 17.85 -8.35 6.66
C PRO A 92 17.34 -6.93 7.03
N GLU A 93 18.19 -6.09 7.62
CA GLU A 93 17.85 -4.69 7.95
C GLU A 93 17.61 -3.85 6.68
N LEU A 94 18.41 -4.08 5.63
CA LEU A 94 18.22 -3.41 4.34
C LEU A 94 16.93 -3.88 3.66
N GLY A 95 16.63 -5.18 3.74
CA GLY A 95 15.37 -5.74 3.27
C GLY A 95 14.15 -5.10 3.95
N THR A 96 14.17 -5.02 5.28
CA THR A 96 13.11 -4.39 6.09
C THR A 96 12.93 -2.92 5.74
N PHE A 97 14.04 -2.17 5.61
CA PHE A 97 13.99 -0.77 5.20
C PHE A 97 13.36 -0.60 3.81
N MET A 98 13.75 -1.40 2.82
CA MET A 98 13.21 -1.33 1.47
C MET A 98 11.73 -1.73 1.40
N ALA A 99 11.30 -2.70 2.21
CA ALA A 99 9.90 -3.07 2.35
C ALA A 99 9.06 -1.92 2.93
N LEU A 100 9.51 -1.30 4.03
CA LEU A 100 8.86 -0.13 4.62
C LEU A 100 8.83 1.07 3.67
N GLU A 101 9.91 1.32 2.91
CA GLU A 101 9.94 2.35 1.87
C GLU A 101 8.87 2.12 0.81
N THR A 102 8.76 0.88 0.35
CA THR A 102 7.80 0.51 -0.69
C THR A 102 6.37 0.65 -0.19
N LEU A 103 6.10 0.20 1.03
CA LEU A 103 4.79 0.32 1.64
C LEU A 103 4.40 1.78 1.91
N THR A 104 5.34 2.60 2.39
CA THR A 104 5.13 4.05 2.61
C THR A 104 4.75 4.76 1.32
N LEU A 105 5.47 4.49 0.21
CA LEU A 105 5.12 5.00 -1.11
C LEU A 105 3.76 4.50 -1.61
N GLY A 106 3.41 3.26 -1.30
CA GLY A 106 2.10 2.68 -1.62
C GLY A 106 0.96 3.42 -0.90
N VAL A 107 1.13 3.72 0.39
CA VAL A 107 0.14 4.50 1.16
C VAL A 107 0.04 5.94 0.67
N GLU A 108 1.14 6.58 0.27
CA GLU A 108 1.08 7.90 -0.39
C GLU A 108 0.32 7.84 -1.74
N GLY A 109 0.48 6.74 -2.48
CA GLY A 109 -0.32 6.45 -3.66
C GLY A 109 -1.83 6.36 -3.35
N LYS A 110 -2.18 5.68 -2.26
CA LYS A 110 -3.57 5.62 -1.75
C LYS A 110 -4.13 6.98 -1.33
N VAL A 111 -3.33 7.82 -0.66
CA VAL A 111 -3.72 9.21 -0.35
C VAL A 111 -4.04 9.96 -1.65
N SER A 112 -3.20 9.81 -2.67
CA SER A 112 -3.40 10.43 -3.98
C SER A 112 -4.67 9.94 -4.69
N LEU A 113 -4.98 8.65 -4.57
CA LEU A 113 -6.23 8.04 -5.06
C LEU A 113 -7.46 8.70 -4.42
N TRP A 114 -7.51 8.77 -3.09
CA TRP A 114 -8.67 9.33 -2.39
C TRP A 114 -8.88 10.81 -2.71
N LYS A 115 -7.79 11.58 -2.77
CA LYS A 115 -7.84 12.99 -3.16
C LYS A 115 -8.42 13.18 -4.55
N VAL A 116 -7.98 12.43 -5.56
CA VAL A 116 -8.50 12.62 -6.92
C VAL A 116 -9.94 12.12 -7.07
N LEU A 117 -10.30 11.02 -6.39
CA LEU A 117 -11.68 10.51 -6.44
C LEU A 117 -12.67 11.48 -5.80
N LYS A 118 -12.26 12.21 -4.76
CA LYS A 118 -13.04 13.31 -4.18
C LYS A 118 -13.37 14.39 -5.22
N GLU A 119 -12.37 14.82 -5.98
CA GLU A 119 -12.54 15.92 -6.95
C GLU A 119 -13.50 15.57 -8.10
N VAL A 120 -13.67 14.29 -8.41
CA VAL A 120 -14.57 13.82 -9.46
C VAL A 120 -15.84 13.14 -8.92
N ALA A 121 -16.06 13.16 -7.60
CA ALA A 121 -17.13 12.38 -6.97
C ALA A 121 -18.53 12.70 -7.51
N ASP A 122 -18.79 13.97 -7.84
CA ASP A 122 -20.07 14.43 -8.40
C ASP A 122 -20.37 13.88 -9.81
N GLU A 123 -19.34 13.44 -10.54
CA GLU A 123 -19.47 12.88 -11.88
C GLU A 123 -19.79 11.37 -11.86
N TYR A 124 -19.56 10.70 -10.73
CA TYR A 124 -19.71 9.26 -10.58
C TYR A 124 -20.59 8.94 -9.37
N GLY A 125 -21.85 8.58 -9.61
CA GLY A 125 -22.85 8.31 -8.55
C GLY A 125 -22.35 7.44 -7.37
N PRO A 126 -21.64 6.32 -7.60
CA PRO A 126 -21.07 5.52 -6.51
C PRO A 126 -20.07 6.26 -5.61
N LEU A 127 -19.27 7.17 -6.16
CA LEU A 127 -18.31 7.98 -5.41
C LEU A 127 -18.99 9.01 -4.51
N GLY A 128 -20.13 9.56 -4.92
CA GLY A 128 -20.85 10.59 -4.15
C GLY A 128 -21.34 10.16 -2.76
N SER A 129 -21.31 8.86 -2.44
CA SER A 129 -21.66 8.32 -1.12
C SER A 129 -20.46 8.10 -0.19
N MET A 130 -19.24 8.32 -0.70
CA MET A 130 -17.99 8.08 0.01
C MET A 130 -17.59 9.29 0.87
N ASP A 131 -17.04 9.03 2.05
CA ASP A 131 -16.37 10.04 2.86
C ASP A 131 -14.87 10.07 2.54
N PHE A 132 -14.50 10.74 1.44
CA PHE A 132 -13.10 10.81 1.02
C PHE A 132 -12.20 11.60 1.98
N ASP A 133 -12.77 12.46 2.83
CA ASP A 133 -11.99 13.19 3.83
C ASP A 133 -11.53 12.25 4.94
N ASP A 134 -12.44 11.45 5.49
CA ASP A 134 -12.09 10.41 6.47
C ASP A 134 -11.10 9.37 5.89
N LEU A 135 -11.30 8.93 4.65
CA LEU A 135 -10.37 8.00 3.98
C LEU A 135 -8.98 8.59 3.77
N THR A 136 -8.91 9.88 3.43
CA THR A 136 -7.64 10.59 3.27
C THR A 136 -6.95 10.74 4.61
N GLU A 137 -7.65 11.16 5.67
CA GLU A 137 -7.09 11.33 7.01
C GLU A 137 -6.56 9.99 7.56
N LYS A 138 -7.30 8.89 7.37
CA LYS A 138 -6.85 7.55 7.76
C LYS A 138 -5.58 7.14 7.02
N ALA A 139 -5.53 7.33 5.70
CA ALA A 139 -4.35 7.00 4.90
C ALA A 139 -3.13 7.86 5.29
N GLU A 140 -3.31 9.14 5.59
CA GLU A 140 -2.24 10.03 6.09
C GLU A 140 -1.74 9.64 7.49
N ALA A 141 -2.63 9.15 8.36
CA ALA A 141 -2.25 8.60 9.66
C ALA A 141 -1.43 7.30 9.53
N GLN A 142 -1.83 6.40 8.61
CA GLN A 142 -1.07 5.20 8.28
C GLN A 142 0.32 5.55 7.72
N HIS A 143 0.39 6.50 6.78
CA HIS A 143 1.66 7.00 6.22
C HIS A 143 2.57 7.52 7.34
N SER A 144 2.03 8.34 8.23
CA SER A 144 2.78 8.92 9.35
C SER A 144 3.31 7.85 10.32
N ALA A 145 2.60 6.73 10.49
CA ALA A 145 3.07 5.60 11.28
C ALA A 145 4.19 4.83 10.58
N LEU A 146 4.01 4.49 9.31
CA LEU A 146 5.02 3.82 8.48
C LEU A 146 6.30 4.65 8.36
N GLU A 147 6.20 5.96 8.17
CA GLU A 147 7.33 6.86 8.01
C GLU A 147 8.28 6.83 9.22
N ARG A 148 7.73 6.72 10.43
CA ARG A 148 8.54 6.61 11.66
C ARG A 148 9.38 5.33 11.64
N GLU A 149 8.75 4.21 11.31
CA GLU A 149 9.43 2.91 11.24
C GLU A 149 10.42 2.85 10.06
N ARG A 150 10.05 3.40 8.91
CA ARG A 150 10.90 3.49 7.72
C ARG A 150 12.20 4.25 8.01
N ILE A 151 12.11 5.40 8.68
CA ILE A 151 13.29 6.18 9.08
C ILE A 151 14.13 5.42 10.13
N ALA A 152 13.50 4.72 11.06
CA ALA A 152 14.22 3.91 12.05
C ALA A 152 14.98 2.74 11.40
N ALA A 153 14.31 1.99 10.51
CA ALA A 153 14.91 0.90 9.74
C ALA A 153 16.02 1.41 8.81
N GLY A 154 15.83 2.54 8.13
CA GLY A 154 16.85 3.15 7.28
C GLY A 154 18.11 3.54 8.05
N LYS A 155 17.97 4.05 9.29
CA LYS A 155 19.13 4.32 10.16
C LYS A 155 19.89 3.04 10.50
N ARG A 156 19.19 1.95 10.87
CA ARG A 156 19.82 0.67 11.21
C ARG A 156 20.55 0.08 10.00
N ALA A 157 19.84 -0.04 8.87
CA ALA A 157 20.35 -0.61 7.63
C ALA A 157 21.60 0.13 7.11
N LEU A 158 21.57 1.46 7.09
CA LEU A 158 22.66 2.26 6.50
C LEU A 158 23.84 2.47 7.45
N ARG A 159 23.68 2.19 8.75
CA ARG A 159 24.76 2.27 9.75
C ARG A 159 25.33 0.91 10.16
N GLY A 160 24.67 -0.19 9.78
CA GLY A 160 25.05 -1.54 10.18
C GLY A 160 24.71 -1.85 11.65
N GLU A 161 23.68 -1.20 12.21
CA GLU A 161 23.20 -1.48 13.57
C GLU A 161 22.15 -2.61 13.53
N VAL A 162 22.20 -3.54 14.48
CA VAL A 162 21.20 -4.63 14.62
C VAL A 162 20.06 -4.18 15.52
N ALA A 163 18.80 -4.51 15.18
CA ALA A 163 17.64 -4.26 16.04
C ALA A 163 17.84 -4.82 17.47
N SER A 164 17.43 -4.04 18.48
CA SER A 164 17.46 -4.41 19.91
C SER A 164 16.15 -5.08 20.32
#